data_AF-W7KSE9-F1
#
_entry.id   AF-W7KSE9-F1
#
_cell.length_a   1.000
_cell.length_b   1.000
_cell.length_c   1.000
_cell.angle_alpha   90.00
_cell.angle_beta   90.00
_cell.angle_gamma   90.00
#
_symmetry.space_group_name_H-M   'P 1'
#
loop_
_entity.id
_entity.type
_entity.pdbx_description
1 polymer ?
#
loop_
_entity_poly.entity_id
_entity_poly.type
_entity_poly.pdbx_seq_one_letter_code
_entity_poly.pdbx_strand_id
1 'polypeptide(L)'
;MKIFQVNLKCHDMQRMKEFYTNVLEMELLTETESYFSIMAGTTKVLFEKSDTIPFYHVCFRTNAEYFDHMYKKLGSESVLLPNQKGEYSMFWKGKQAYFIDPDGNILEMLERPLEGIKKKRVQWHDVGEIGLPVNDVADMEKVLDQYLKNEQMDSSETFAFYGDRKGVFVLVKEGRNWYPTERAAVISPVKIFASGQMDARFKHPDYPYEVIVRKEWEGSIPAVQFRIARPTNNLDKLIAFYEKGLGLKRVGEFWNHEGYDGIMIGLPDSQYHLEFTQSKEKMEHPQPTKEHLLVFYVADRLERDKIAERLAAFGYMETEPENPYWGRGGITIEDPDGWPIVLMNTPGI
;
A
#
# COMPACT_ATOMS: atom_id res chain seq x y z
N MET A 1 7.88 -7.71 -8.29
CA MET A 1 6.70 -6.88 -8.04
C MET A 1 5.67 -7.71 -7.29
N LYS A 2 5.68 -7.71 -5.95
CA LYS A 2 4.57 -8.29 -5.17
C LYS A 2 3.42 -7.31 -5.13
N ILE A 3 2.18 -7.76 -5.27
CA ILE A 3 0.99 -6.91 -5.13
C ILE A 3 0.52 -6.99 -3.68
N PHE A 4 0.76 -5.91 -2.92
CA PHE A 4 0.39 -5.84 -1.50
C PHE A 4 -1.09 -5.53 -1.33
N GLN A 5 -1.63 -4.64 -2.15
CA GLN A 5 -3.03 -4.25 -2.08
C GLN A 5 -3.56 -3.79 -3.44
N VAL A 6 -4.83 -4.08 -3.71
CA VAL A 6 -5.59 -3.47 -4.81
C VAL A 6 -6.88 -2.89 -4.27
N ASN A 7 -7.20 -1.65 -4.68
CA ASN A 7 -8.49 -1.03 -4.42
C ASN A 7 -9.28 -0.99 -5.71
N LEU A 8 -10.44 -1.60 -5.67
CA LEU A 8 -11.40 -1.72 -6.76
C LEU A 8 -12.68 -1.00 -6.35
N LYS A 9 -13.49 -0.65 -7.34
CA LYS A 9 -14.86 -0.25 -7.12
C LYS A 9 -15.77 -1.48 -7.09
N CYS A 10 -16.94 -1.36 -6.49
CA CYS A 10 -18.03 -2.31 -6.69
C CYS A 10 -19.38 -1.63 -6.59
N HIS A 11 -20.38 -2.19 -7.25
CA HIS A 11 -21.76 -1.68 -7.24
C HIS A 11 -22.59 -2.40 -6.17
N ASP A 12 -22.65 -3.74 -6.20
CA ASP A 12 -23.42 -4.51 -5.23
C ASP A 12 -22.57 -4.92 -4.01
N MET A 13 -22.35 -3.96 -3.10
CA MET A 13 -21.53 -4.12 -1.89
C MET A 13 -21.86 -5.40 -1.09
N GLN A 14 -23.15 -5.71 -0.89
CA GLN A 14 -23.57 -6.85 -0.08
C GLN A 14 -23.24 -8.16 -0.78
N ARG A 15 -23.68 -8.32 -2.03
CA ARG A 15 -23.43 -9.58 -2.77
C ARG A 15 -21.95 -9.79 -3.03
N MET A 16 -21.21 -8.72 -3.34
CA MET A 16 -19.76 -8.77 -3.51
C MET A 16 -19.09 -9.26 -2.22
N LYS A 17 -19.42 -8.66 -1.07
CA LYS A 17 -18.88 -9.10 0.22
C LYS A 17 -19.19 -10.58 0.48
N GLU A 18 -20.45 -10.99 0.36
CA GLU A 18 -20.88 -12.38 0.58
C GLU A 18 -20.17 -13.35 -0.38
N PHE A 19 -19.95 -12.96 -1.63
CA PHE A 19 -19.20 -13.76 -2.59
C PHE A 19 -17.74 -13.94 -2.16
N TYR A 20 -17.02 -12.85 -1.86
CA TYR A 20 -15.61 -12.92 -1.48
C TYR A 20 -15.41 -13.63 -0.12
N THR A 21 -16.30 -13.45 0.85
CA THR A 21 -16.16 -14.08 2.17
C THR A 21 -16.71 -15.50 2.23
N ASN A 22 -17.88 -15.76 1.65
CA ASN A 22 -18.58 -17.04 1.83
C ASN A 22 -18.28 -18.01 0.68
N VAL A 23 -18.21 -17.53 -0.57
CA VAL A 23 -17.89 -18.37 -1.73
C VAL A 23 -16.38 -18.57 -1.81
N LEU A 24 -15.61 -17.49 -1.90
CA LEU A 24 -14.14 -17.57 -2.00
C LEU A 24 -13.43 -17.79 -0.66
N GLU A 25 -14.13 -17.82 0.46
CA GLU A 25 -13.55 -18.12 1.79
C GLU A 25 -12.42 -17.16 2.19
N MET A 26 -12.48 -15.90 1.75
CA MET A 26 -11.48 -14.89 2.09
C MET A 26 -11.80 -14.21 3.42
N GLU A 27 -10.76 -13.91 4.19
CA GLU A 27 -10.89 -13.24 5.49
C GLU A 27 -11.36 -11.79 5.32
N LEU A 28 -12.46 -11.41 5.97
CA LEU A 28 -12.92 -10.03 6.06
C LEU A 28 -12.08 -9.27 7.08
N LEU A 29 -11.50 -8.13 6.67
CA LEU A 29 -10.68 -7.28 7.55
C LEU A 29 -11.44 -6.09 8.11
N THR A 30 -12.24 -5.43 7.28
CA THR A 30 -12.92 -4.18 7.63
C THR A 30 -14.17 -4.05 6.78
N GLU A 31 -15.22 -3.51 7.36
CA GLU A 31 -16.47 -3.17 6.70
C GLU A 31 -16.97 -1.82 7.20
N THR A 32 -17.42 -1.00 6.26
CA THR A 32 -18.11 0.27 6.49
C THR A 32 -19.28 0.38 5.51
N GLU A 33 -20.09 1.43 5.63
CA GLU A 33 -21.16 1.72 4.65
C GLU A 33 -20.64 2.01 3.23
N SER A 34 -19.37 2.41 3.10
CA SER A 34 -18.78 2.89 1.84
C SER A 34 -17.73 1.95 1.24
N TYR A 35 -17.19 1.02 2.02
CA TYR A 35 -16.22 0.04 1.53
C TYR A 35 -16.13 -1.18 2.45
N PHE A 36 -15.64 -2.29 1.89
CA PHE A 36 -15.16 -3.44 2.67
C PHE A 36 -13.79 -3.88 2.16
N SER A 37 -13.05 -4.64 2.96
CA SER A 37 -11.78 -5.22 2.50
C SER A 37 -11.56 -6.63 3.00
N ILE A 38 -10.93 -7.45 2.16
CA ILE A 38 -10.63 -8.85 2.42
C ILE A 38 -9.12 -9.14 2.25
N MET A 39 -8.68 -10.30 2.73
CA MET A 39 -7.37 -10.87 2.41
C MET A 39 -7.47 -12.02 1.42
N ALA A 40 -6.92 -11.81 0.23
CA ALA A 40 -6.63 -12.88 -0.72
C ALA A 40 -5.23 -13.41 -0.45
N GLY A 41 -5.09 -14.29 0.55
CA GLY A 41 -3.79 -14.77 1.01
C GLY A 41 -2.95 -13.64 1.62
N THR A 42 -1.96 -13.14 0.86
CA THR A 42 -1.08 -12.04 1.30
C THR A 42 -1.42 -10.68 0.69
N THR A 43 -2.37 -10.62 -0.25
CA THR A 43 -2.82 -9.36 -0.85
C THR A 43 -4.12 -8.88 -0.20
N LYS A 44 -4.16 -7.62 0.22
CA LYS A 44 -5.40 -6.96 0.62
C LYS A 44 -6.20 -6.52 -0.60
N VAL A 45 -7.48 -6.87 -0.68
CA VAL A 45 -8.38 -6.37 -1.72
C VAL A 45 -9.42 -5.49 -1.04
N LEU A 46 -9.50 -4.22 -1.45
CA LEU A 46 -10.49 -3.27 -0.96
C LEU A 46 -11.51 -3.00 -2.07
N PHE A 47 -12.79 -3.09 -1.72
CA PHE A 47 -13.89 -2.75 -2.59
C PHE A 47 -14.60 -1.52 -2.05
N GLU A 48 -14.60 -0.45 -2.83
CA GLU A 48 -15.28 0.81 -2.50
C GLU A 48 -16.55 0.94 -3.33
N LYS A 49 -17.65 1.32 -2.68
CA LYS A 49 -18.96 1.48 -3.32
C LYS A 49 -18.90 2.47 -4.49
N SER A 50 -19.58 2.14 -5.57
CA SER A 50 -19.73 2.97 -6.77
C SER A 50 -21.16 2.88 -7.30
N ASP A 51 -21.65 4.00 -7.83
CA ASP A 51 -22.96 4.06 -8.50
C ASP A 51 -22.93 3.44 -9.91
N THR A 52 -21.74 3.17 -10.45
CA THR A 52 -21.56 2.49 -11.73
C THR A 52 -20.99 1.09 -11.51
N ILE A 53 -21.43 0.13 -12.32
CA ILE A 53 -20.87 -1.23 -12.33
C ILE A 53 -19.49 -1.16 -12.99
N PRO A 54 -18.39 -1.39 -12.24
CA PRO A 54 -17.06 -1.41 -12.82
C PRO A 54 -16.80 -2.75 -13.51
N PHE A 55 -15.63 -2.88 -14.14
CA PHE A 55 -15.21 -4.15 -14.68
C PHE A 55 -13.70 -4.35 -14.56
N TYR A 56 -13.33 -5.48 -13.97
CA TYR A 56 -11.95 -5.86 -13.73
C TYR A 56 -11.68 -7.28 -14.20
N HIS A 57 -10.41 -7.53 -14.49
CA HIS A 57 -9.83 -8.87 -14.48
C HIS A 57 -8.88 -8.99 -13.30
N VAL A 58 -9.07 -10.01 -12.45
CA VAL A 58 -8.21 -10.25 -11.28
C VAL A 58 -7.86 -11.73 -11.21
N CYS A 59 -6.57 -12.05 -11.13
CA CYS A 59 -6.11 -13.43 -10.96
C CYS A 59 -5.64 -13.67 -9.53
N PHE A 60 -6.23 -14.66 -8.87
CA PHE A 60 -5.82 -15.16 -7.56
C PHE A 60 -4.99 -16.43 -7.72
N ARG A 61 -3.83 -16.48 -7.06
CA ARG A 61 -2.99 -17.68 -7.07
C ARG A 61 -3.31 -18.59 -5.90
N THR A 62 -3.17 -19.89 -6.13
CA THR A 62 -3.29 -20.91 -5.08
C THR A 62 -2.49 -22.18 -5.41
N ASN A 63 -2.55 -23.19 -4.56
CA ASN A 63 -1.93 -24.50 -4.78
C ASN A 63 -2.94 -25.52 -5.32
N ALA A 64 -2.44 -26.68 -5.77
CA ALA A 64 -3.25 -27.71 -6.40
C ALA A 64 -4.44 -28.19 -5.55
N GLU A 65 -4.24 -28.34 -4.24
CA GLU A 65 -5.26 -28.88 -3.32
C GLU A 65 -6.41 -27.89 -3.14
N TYR A 66 -6.08 -26.61 -2.90
CA TYR A 66 -7.09 -25.58 -2.75
C TYR A 66 -7.74 -25.22 -4.09
N PHE A 67 -7.02 -25.33 -5.21
CA PHE A 67 -7.59 -25.22 -6.55
C PHE A 67 -8.73 -26.22 -6.74
N ASP A 68 -8.52 -27.50 -6.42
CA ASP A 68 -9.54 -28.54 -6.61
C ASP A 68 -10.76 -28.33 -5.70
N HIS A 69 -10.54 -27.83 -4.48
CA HIS A 69 -11.61 -27.44 -3.54
C HIS A 69 -12.44 -26.28 -4.10
N MET A 70 -11.78 -25.17 -4.46
CA MET A 70 -12.43 -23.98 -5.00
C MET A 70 -13.12 -24.26 -6.34
N TYR A 71 -12.53 -25.07 -7.21
CA TYR A 71 -13.11 -25.42 -8.50
C TYR A 71 -14.46 -26.14 -8.33
N LYS A 72 -14.55 -27.09 -7.40
CA LYS A 72 -15.82 -27.78 -7.08
C LYS A 72 -16.86 -26.81 -6.54
N LYS A 73 -16.46 -25.93 -5.62
CA LYS A 73 -17.35 -24.95 -4.98
C LYS A 73 -17.87 -23.91 -5.97
N LEU A 74 -17.00 -23.35 -6.80
CA LEU A 74 -17.38 -22.42 -7.87
C LEU A 74 -18.28 -23.09 -8.91
N GLY A 75 -18.07 -24.38 -9.17
CA GLY A 75 -18.97 -25.20 -9.98
C GLY A 75 -20.36 -25.34 -9.39
N SER A 76 -20.49 -25.59 -8.08
CA SER A 76 -21.82 -25.67 -7.42
C SER A 76 -22.55 -24.33 -7.38
N GLU A 77 -21.81 -23.22 -7.29
CA GLU A 77 -22.37 -21.87 -7.39
C GLU A 77 -22.71 -21.47 -8.84
N SER A 78 -22.37 -22.29 -9.84
CA SER A 78 -22.61 -22.03 -11.27
C SER A 78 -22.00 -20.73 -11.78
N VAL A 79 -20.83 -20.35 -11.25
CA VAL A 79 -20.12 -19.11 -11.63
C VAL A 79 -18.90 -19.33 -12.53
N LEU A 80 -18.51 -20.58 -12.79
CA LEU A 80 -17.39 -20.92 -13.68
C LEU A 80 -17.70 -20.51 -15.13
N LEU A 81 -16.67 -20.06 -15.84
CA LEU A 81 -16.71 -19.68 -17.25
C LEU A 81 -16.02 -20.75 -18.11
N PRO A 82 -16.67 -21.26 -19.17
CA PRO A 82 -16.05 -22.20 -20.09
C PRO A 82 -15.16 -21.46 -21.10
N ASN A 83 -14.16 -22.15 -21.63
CA ASN A 83 -13.45 -21.72 -22.83
C ASN A 83 -14.28 -21.98 -24.11
N GLN A 84 -13.73 -21.64 -25.27
CA GLN A 84 -14.37 -21.84 -26.57
C GLN A 84 -14.70 -23.31 -26.89
N LYS A 85 -14.07 -24.28 -26.21
CA LYS A 85 -14.34 -25.72 -26.34
C LYS A 85 -15.35 -26.24 -25.31
N GLY A 86 -15.88 -25.37 -24.45
CA GLY A 86 -16.78 -25.75 -23.36
C GLY A 86 -16.06 -26.26 -22.11
N GLU A 87 -14.74 -26.15 -22.01
CA GLU A 87 -13.94 -26.62 -20.88
C GLU A 87 -13.84 -25.54 -19.80
N TYR A 88 -14.12 -25.89 -18.54
CA TYR A 88 -14.09 -24.96 -17.40
C TYR A 88 -12.76 -24.94 -16.64
N SER A 89 -11.91 -25.95 -16.87
CA SER A 89 -10.56 -26.05 -16.33
C SER A 89 -9.59 -26.21 -17.48
N MET A 90 -8.54 -25.40 -17.47
CA MET A 90 -7.45 -25.47 -18.45
C MET A 90 -6.12 -25.73 -17.74
N PHE A 91 -5.08 -25.97 -18.52
CA PHE A 91 -3.74 -26.20 -18.00
C PHE A 91 -2.71 -25.42 -18.81
N TRP A 92 -2.03 -24.49 -18.15
CA TRP A 92 -0.86 -23.79 -18.68
C TRP A 92 0.13 -23.52 -17.55
N LYS A 93 1.19 -24.33 -17.49
CA LYS A 93 2.19 -24.36 -16.41
C LYS A 93 1.59 -24.62 -15.00
N GLY A 94 0.33 -25.05 -14.94
CA GLY A 94 -0.50 -25.28 -13.76
C GLY A 94 -1.98 -25.21 -14.14
N LYS A 95 -2.89 -25.69 -13.29
CA LYS A 95 -4.34 -25.57 -13.52
C LYS A 95 -4.78 -24.10 -13.50
N GLN A 96 -5.74 -23.76 -14.35
CA GLN A 96 -6.37 -22.44 -14.37
C GLN A 96 -7.89 -22.60 -14.61
N ALA A 97 -8.68 -21.73 -13.98
CA ALA A 97 -10.11 -21.65 -14.19
C ALA A 97 -10.56 -20.19 -14.09
N TYR A 98 -11.58 -19.83 -14.86
CA TYR A 98 -12.16 -18.49 -14.87
C TYR A 98 -13.57 -18.55 -14.31
N PHE A 99 -13.99 -17.48 -13.65
CA PHE A 99 -15.32 -17.35 -13.05
C PHE A 99 -15.70 -15.88 -12.93
N ILE A 100 -16.96 -15.62 -12.61
CA ILE A 100 -17.48 -14.27 -12.40
C ILE A 100 -17.86 -14.03 -10.95
N ASP A 101 -17.73 -12.79 -10.51
CA ASP A 101 -18.34 -12.30 -9.28
C ASP A 101 -19.70 -11.63 -9.55
N PRO A 102 -20.42 -11.15 -8.52
CA PRO A 102 -21.73 -10.52 -8.68
C PRO A 102 -21.77 -9.24 -9.53
N ASP A 103 -20.67 -8.49 -9.61
CA ASP A 103 -20.55 -7.32 -10.51
C ASP A 103 -20.10 -7.74 -11.93
N GLY A 104 -19.82 -9.02 -12.14
CA GLY A 104 -19.43 -9.62 -13.40
C GLY A 104 -17.94 -9.48 -13.73
N ASN A 105 -17.09 -9.13 -12.76
CA ASN A 105 -15.64 -9.10 -12.97
C ASN A 105 -15.17 -10.51 -13.39
N ILE A 106 -14.18 -10.58 -14.29
CA ILE A 106 -13.59 -11.85 -14.69
C ILE A 106 -12.48 -12.19 -13.71
N LEU A 107 -12.74 -13.17 -12.87
CA LEU A 107 -11.77 -13.68 -11.92
C LEU A 107 -11.08 -14.91 -12.50
N GLU A 108 -9.78 -15.01 -12.28
CA GLU A 108 -8.98 -16.20 -12.59
C GLU A 108 -8.48 -16.82 -11.30
N MET A 109 -8.57 -18.14 -11.21
CA MET A 109 -7.84 -18.93 -10.22
C MET A 109 -6.72 -19.65 -10.93
N LEU A 110 -5.50 -19.45 -10.46
CA LEU A 110 -4.28 -19.98 -11.07
C LEU A 110 -3.46 -20.80 -10.08
N GLU A 111 -3.22 -22.06 -10.42
CA GLU A 111 -2.34 -22.94 -9.65
C GLU A 111 -0.87 -22.56 -9.90
N ARG A 112 -0.18 -22.09 -8.86
CA ARG A 112 1.25 -21.80 -8.87
C ARG A 112 1.89 -22.16 -7.53
N PRO A 113 3.16 -22.64 -7.53
CA PRO A 113 3.87 -22.88 -6.29
C PRO A 113 4.15 -21.55 -5.56
N LEU A 114 3.88 -21.51 -4.26
CA LEU A 114 4.24 -20.38 -3.41
C LEU A 114 5.70 -20.52 -2.95
N GLU A 115 6.58 -19.63 -3.44
CA GLU A 115 7.99 -19.65 -3.08
C GLU A 115 8.19 -19.27 -1.60
N GLY A 116 9.13 -19.94 -0.91
CA GLY A 116 9.60 -19.53 0.41
C GLY A 116 8.74 -19.94 1.60
N ILE A 117 7.59 -20.61 1.41
CA ILE A 117 6.76 -21.11 2.52
C ILE A 117 7.03 -22.59 2.79
N LYS A 118 7.58 -22.89 3.98
CA LYS A 118 7.88 -24.27 4.41
C LYS A 118 6.64 -25.11 4.74
N LYS A 119 5.52 -24.47 5.12
CA LYS A 119 4.27 -25.15 5.49
C LYS A 119 3.24 -24.98 4.39
N LYS A 120 2.85 -26.08 3.74
CA LYS A 120 1.71 -26.08 2.81
C LYS A 120 0.48 -25.56 3.56
N ARG A 121 -0.11 -24.46 3.08
CA ARG A 121 -1.41 -23.94 3.55
C ARG A 121 -2.42 -24.09 2.43
N VAL A 122 -3.58 -24.64 2.73
CA VAL A 122 -4.70 -24.86 1.79
C VAL A 122 -5.54 -23.59 1.79
N GLN A 123 -5.13 -22.59 1.00
CA GLN A 123 -5.72 -21.25 0.95
C GLN A 123 -5.28 -20.50 -0.32
N TRP A 124 -5.89 -19.35 -0.58
CA TRP A 124 -5.36 -18.35 -1.52
C TRP A 124 -3.94 -17.89 -1.12
N HIS A 125 -3.13 -17.55 -2.11
CA HIS A 125 -1.75 -17.10 -1.92
C HIS A 125 -1.62 -15.58 -1.99
N ASP A 126 -2.16 -14.97 -3.04
CA ASP A 126 -2.12 -13.54 -3.34
C ASP A 126 -2.97 -13.25 -4.59
N VAL A 127 -3.05 -11.96 -4.95
CA VAL A 127 -3.36 -11.53 -6.31
C VAL A 127 -2.08 -11.61 -7.14
N GLY A 128 -2.07 -12.50 -8.13
CA GLY A 128 -0.95 -12.67 -9.04
C GLY A 128 -1.01 -11.74 -10.25
N GLU A 129 -2.22 -11.41 -10.71
CA GLU A 129 -2.43 -10.57 -11.90
C GLU A 129 -3.60 -9.61 -11.70
N ILE A 130 -3.47 -8.39 -12.23
CA ILE A 130 -4.54 -7.37 -12.26
C ILE A 130 -4.57 -6.73 -13.65
N GLY A 131 -5.75 -6.68 -14.25
CA GLY A 131 -5.95 -6.06 -15.56
C GLY A 131 -5.86 -4.53 -15.51
N LEU A 132 -5.13 -3.94 -16.46
CA LEU A 132 -5.07 -2.49 -16.70
C LEU A 132 -5.38 -2.20 -18.18
N PRO A 133 -6.66 -2.01 -18.52
CA PRO A 133 -7.07 -1.55 -19.83
C PRO A 133 -6.48 -0.17 -20.20
N VAL A 134 -5.93 -0.03 -21.40
CA VAL A 134 -5.31 1.23 -21.87
C VAL A 134 -5.57 1.41 -23.37
N ASN A 135 -5.45 2.63 -23.88
CA ASN A 135 -5.56 2.86 -25.33
C ASN A 135 -4.29 2.47 -26.10
N ASP A 136 -3.13 2.63 -25.47
CA ASP A 136 -1.82 2.30 -26.02
C ASP A 136 -1.02 1.49 -24.98
N VAL A 137 -0.78 0.22 -25.29
CA VAL A 137 -0.05 -0.71 -24.42
C VAL A 137 1.42 -0.32 -24.31
N ALA A 138 2.06 0.03 -25.44
CA ALA A 138 3.49 0.33 -25.47
C ALA A 138 3.81 1.65 -24.76
N ASP A 139 2.91 2.63 -24.82
CA ASP A 139 3.02 3.86 -24.04
C ASP A 139 2.93 3.58 -22.54
N MET A 140 1.96 2.76 -22.12
CA MET A 140 1.80 2.40 -20.71
C MET A 140 3.02 1.63 -20.17
N GLU A 141 3.62 0.73 -20.95
CA GLU A 141 4.88 0.06 -20.56
C GLU A 141 5.99 1.07 -20.27
N LYS A 142 6.22 2.05 -21.17
CA LYS A 142 7.24 3.10 -20.99
C LYS A 142 6.97 3.99 -19.77
N VAL A 143 5.71 4.25 -19.46
CA VAL A 143 5.33 5.03 -18.27
C VAL A 143 5.65 4.24 -17.01
N LEU A 144 5.32 2.95 -16.97
CA LEU A 144 5.57 2.09 -15.81
C LEU A 144 7.06 1.79 -15.60
N ASP A 145 7.87 1.74 -16.66
CA ASP A 145 9.32 1.48 -16.62
C ASP A 145 10.08 2.50 -15.75
N GLN A 146 9.50 3.68 -15.54
CA GLN A 146 10.07 4.73 -14.69
C GLN A 146 9.97 4.41 -13.18
N TYR A 147 9.10 3.47 -12.80
CA TYR A 147 8.74 3.21 -11.41
C TYR A 147 8.89 1.74 -11.01
N LEU A 148 8.74 0.82 -11.97
CA LEU A 148 8.71 -0.62 -11.75
C LEU A 148 9.61 -1.31 -12.78
N LYS A 149 10.25 -2.39 -12.35
CA LYS A 149 11.01 -3.25 -13.26
C LYS A 149 10.10 -4.26 -13.94
N ASN A 150 10.15 -4.34 -15.26
CA ASN A 150 9.54 -5.41 -16.03
C ASN A 150 10.55 -6.53 -16.33
N GLU A 151 10.16 -7.78 -16.10
CA GLU A 151 10.90 -9.00 -16.43
C GLU A 151 10.15 -9.85 -17.47
N GLN A 152 8.94 -9.44 -17.87
CA GLN A 152 8.16 -10.10 -18.90
C GLN A 152 8.63 -9.64 -20.28
N MET A 153 8.55 -10.55 -21.25
CA MET A 153 8.97 -10.30 -22.64
C MET A 153 7.81 -10.40 -23.65
N ASP A 154 6.65 -10.89 -23.20
CA ASP A 154 5.48 -11.11 -24.05
C ASP A 154 4.64 -9.82 -24.11
N SER A 155 4.86 -9.02 -25.17
CA SER A 155 4.12 -7.79 -25.47
C SER A 155 3.68 -7.75 -26.94
N SER A 156 2.58 -7.06 -27.20
CA SER A 156 1.97 -6.82 -28.52
C SER A 156 1.24 -5.48 -28.51
N GLU A 157 0.80 -5.00 -29.67
CA GLU A 157 0.01 -3.75 -29.78
C GLU A 157 -1.30 -3.75 -28.97
N THR A 158 -1.80 -4.93 -28.57
CA THR A 158 -3.11 -5.05 -27.91
C THR A 158 -3.07 -5.68 -26.52
N PHE A 159 -1.90 -6.15 -26.10
CA PHE A 159 -1.77 -6.96 -24.89
C PHE A 159 -0.30 -7.08 -24.47
N ALA A 160 -0.01 -6.91 -23.19
CA ALA A 160 1.29 -7.23 -22.59
C ALA A 160 1.13 -7.70 -21.14
N PHE A 161 1.99 -8.63 -20.73
CA PHE A 161 2.24 -8.87 -19.32
C PHE A 161 3.35 -7.92 -18.86
N TYR A 162 3.13 -7.17 -17.78
CA TYR A 162 4.10 -6.23 -17.23
C TYR A 162 4.38 -6.54 -15.75
N GLY A 163 5.61 -6.86 -15.38
CA GLY A 163 5.97 -7.17 -13.99
C GLY A 163 6.97 -8.31 -13.88
N ASP A 164 6.83 -9.17 -12.87
CA ASP A 164 7.70 -10.35 -12.70
C ASP A 164 6.90 -11.57 -12.23
N ARG A 165 7.58 -12.66 -11.90
CA ARG A 165 6.94 -13.90 -11.42
C ARG A 165 6.14 -13.74 -10.13
N LYS A 166 6.33 -12.65 -9.37
CA LYS A 166 5.63 -12.40 -8.10
C LYS A 166 4.33 -11.61 -8.29
N GLY A 167 4.18 -10.90 -9.40
CA GLY A 167 2.98 -10.14 -9.69
C GLY A 167 3.08 -9.45 -11.04
N VAL A 168 1.95 -9.35 -11.73
CA VAL A 168 1.85 -8.88 -13.10
C VAL A 168 0.68 -7.91 -13.26
N PHE A 169 0.90 -6.84 -14.01
CA PHE A 169 -0.16 -6.02 -14.59
C PHE A 169 -0.44 -6.55 -15.99
N VAL A 170 -1.69 -6.88 -16.26
CA VAL A 170 -2.12 -7.35 -17.58
C VAL A 170 -2.58 -6.13 -18.36
N LEU A 171 -1.65 -5.54 -19.11
CA LEU A 171 -1.95 -4.40 -19.97
C LEU A 171 -2.74 -4.88 -21.17
N VAL A 172 -3.90 -4.30 -21.40
CA VAL A 172 -4.79 -4.74 -22.49
C VAL A 172 -5.35 -3.53 -23.22
N LYS A 173 -5.44 -3.59 -24.54
CA LYS A 173 -6.07 -2.50 -25.29
C LYS A 173 -7.56 -2.42 -24.97
N GLU A 174 -8.06 -1.23 -24.65
CA GLU A 174 -9.50 -1.00 -24.46
C GLU A 174 -10.29 -1.51 -25.67
N GLY A 175 -11.41 -2.19 -25.42
CA GLY A 175 -12.22 -2.83 -26.46
C GLY A 175 -11.78 -4.26 -26.81
N ARG A 176 -10.57 -4.70 -26.47
CA ARG A 176 -10.15 -6.10 -26.69
C ARG A 176 -10.89 -7.03 -25.72
N ASN A 177 -11.37 -8.17 -26.20
CA ASN A 177 -12.08 -9.14 -25.38
C ASN A 177 -11.15 -9.84 -24.37
N TRP A 178 -11.64 -10.00 -23.16
CA TRP A 178 -10.99 -10.80 -22.12
C TRP A 178 -11.30 -12.27 -22.31
N TYR A 179 -10.27 -13.08 -22.54
CA TYR A 179 -10.41 -14.53 -22.50
C TYR A 179 -10.95 -14.99 -21.12
N PRO A 180 -11.85 -16.00 -21.05
CA PRO A 180 -12.43 -16.78 -22.15
C PRO A 180 -13.72 -16.20 -22.74
N THR A 181 -14.03 -14.94 -22.45
CA THR A 181 -15.29 -14.29 -22.78
C THR A 181 -15.21 -13.42 -24.04
N GLU A 182 -16.35 -12.97 -24.54
CA GLU A 182 -16.44 -11.89 -25.55
C GLU A 182 -16.63 -10.51 -24.90
N ARG A 183 -16.33 -10.36 -23.60
CA ARG A 183 -16.47 -9.10 -22.88
C ARG A 183 -15.25 -8.23 -23.12
N ALA A 184 -15.48 -7.07 -23.75
CA ALA A 184 -14.46 -6.07 -24.01
C ALA A 184 -13.85 -5.52 -22.72
N ALA A 185 -12.54 -5.31 -22.74
CA ALA A 185 -11.82 -4.57 -21.71
C ALA A 185 -12.30 -3.12 -21.66
N VAL A 186 -12.61 -2.62 -20.46
CA VAL A 186 -13.03 -1.23 -20.24
C VAL A 186 -12.23 -0.62 -19.10
N ILE A 187 -11.93 0.67 -19.22
CA ILE A 187 -11.14 1.39 -18.21
C ILE A 187 -12.01 1.64 -16.96
N SER A 188 -11.60 1.05 -15.82
CA SER A 188 -12.25 1.23 -14.52
C SER A 188 -11.24 1.72 -13.47
N PRO A 189 -11.62 2.57 -12.50
CA PRO A 189 -10.69 3.07 -11.49
C PRO A 189 -10.00 1.95 -10.71
N VAL A 190 -8.67 2.02 -10.57
CA VAL A 190 -7.91 1.06 -9.75
C VAL A 190 -6.75 1.76 -9.06
N LYS A 191 -6.53 1.38 -7.80
CA LYS A 191 -5.34 1.78 -7.05
C LYS A 191 -4.57 0.55 -6.59
N ILE A 192 -3.27 0.49 -6.86
CA ILE A 192 -2.43 -0.68 -6.61
C ILE A 192 -1.27 -0.27 -5.70
N PHE A 193 -1.00 -1.07 -4.69
CA PHE A 193 0.20 -0.99 -3.88
C PHE A 193 1.08 -2.19 -4.19
N ALA A 194 2.29 -1.97 -4.67
CA ALA A 194 3.18 -3.04 -5.11
C ALA A 194 4.62 -2.84 -4.60
N SER A 195 5.39 -3.93 -4.54
CA SER A 195 6.82 -3.85 -4.26
C SER A 195 7.64 -3.45 -5.49
N GLY A 196 8.68 -2.66 -5.25
CA GLY A 196 9.64 -2.27 -6.29
C GLY A 196 11.03 -1.97 -5.72
N GLN A 197 11.90 -1.44 -6.59
CA GLN A 197 13.30 -1.12 -6.25
C GLN A 197 13.46 0.25 -5.57
N MET A 198 12.45 1.11 -5.71
CA MET A 198 12.37 2.43 -5.10
C MET A 198 10.93 2.72 -4.70
N ASP A 199 10.73 3.60 -3.72
CA ASP A 199 9.41 4.16 -3.46
C ASP A 199 9.00 5.08 -4.60
N ALA A 200 7.76 4.93 -5.06
CA ALA A 200 7.21 5.79 -6.08
C ALA A 200 5.69 5.92 -5.92
N ARG A 201 5.15 7.03 -6.42
CA ARG A 201 3.72 7.21 -6.59
C ARG A 201 3.47 7.67 -7.99
N PHE A 202 2.75 6.86 -8.74
CA PHE A 202 2.32 7.13 -10.09
C PHE A 202 0.81 7.32 -10.09
N LYS A 203 0.35 8.45 -10.64
CA LYS A 203 -1.06 8.68 -10.96
C LYS A 203 -1.13 9.02 -12.44
N HIS A 204 -1.79 8.18 -13.22
CA HIS A 204 -1.88 8.41 -14.66
C HIS A 204 -2.71 9.69 -14.93
N PRO A 205 -2.32 10.55 -15.88
CA PRO A 205 -3.09 11.75 -16.22
C PRO A 205 -4.45 11.42 -16.84
N ASP A 206 -4.49 10.47 -17.78
CA ASP A 206 -5.71 10.15 -18.55
C ASP A 206 -6.52 8.97 -18.01
N TYR A 207 -5.87 7.97 -17.40
CA TYR A 207 -6.55 6.81 -16.82
C TYR A 207 -6.78 6.99 -15.32
N PRO A 208 -7.86 6.44 -14.75
CA PRO A 208 -8.15 6.49 -13.31
C PRO A 208 -7.28 5.50 -12.51
N TYR A 209 -5.97 5.50 -12.79
CA TYR A 209 -4.98 4.56 -12.25
C TYR A 209 -4.04 5.26 -11.29
N GLU A 210 -3.85 4.63 -10.14
CA GLU A 210 -2.86 5.04 -9.16
C GLU A 210 -2.02 3.83 -8.73
N VAL A 211 -0.71 3.89 -8.89
CA VAL A 211 0.22 2.84 -8.45
C VAL A 211 1.15 3.43 -7.41
N ILE A 212 1.17 2.83 -6.23
CA ILE A 212 2.08 3.17 -5.13
C ILE A 212 3.08 2.03 -5.02
N VAL A 213 4.33 2.33 -5.36
CA VAL A 213 5.44 1.40 -5.25
C VAL A 213 6.11 1.62 -3.90
N ARG A 214 6.37 0.53 -3.18
CA ARG A 214 7.14 0.53 -1.93
C ARG A 214 8.45 -0.19 -2.13
N LYS A 215 9.56 0.46 -1.77
CA LYS A 215 10.85 -0.22 -1.74
C LYS A 215 10.80 -1.30 -0.67
N GLU A 216 11.09 -2.54 -1.03
CA GLU A 216 11.28 -3.59 -0.02
C GLU A 216 12.56 -3.31 0.76
N TRP A 217 12.47 -3.39 2.09
CA TRP A 217 13.61 -3.13 2.96
C TRP A 217 14.72 -4.16 2.73
N GLU A 218 15.96 -3.70 2.64
CA GLU A 218 17.14 -4.58 2.53
C GLU A 218 17.45 -5.15 3.92
N GLY A 219 17.01 -6.39 4.18
CA GLY A 219 17.20 -7.04 5.48
C GLY A 219 16.24 -8.21 5.72
N SER A 220 16.20 -8.73 6.95
CA SER A 220 15.28 -9.82 7.35
C SER A 220 13.89 -9.35 7.75
N ILE A 221 13.70 -8.04 7.96
CA ILE A 221 12.41 -7.45 8.34
C ILE A 221 11.73 -6.93 7.07
N PRO A 222 10.62 -7.52 6.61
CA PRO A 222 9.93 -7.12 5.39
C PRO A 222 8.97 -5.94 5.63
N ALA A 223 9.33 -4.97 6.48
CA ALA A 223 8.51 -3.79 6.69
C ALA A 223 8.58 -2.89 5.44
N VAL A 224 7.43 -2.32 5.05
CA VAL A 224 7.33 -1.41 3.90
C VAL A 224 7.21 0.07 4.31
N GLN A 225 7.11 0.33 5.61
CA GLN A 225 7.02 1.66 6.22
C GLN A 225 7.35 1.56 7.72
N PHE A 226 7.80 2.66 8.33
CA PHE A 226 8.06 2.74 9.77
C PHE A 226 7.51 4.03 10.39
N ARG A 227 7.03 3.93 11.63
CA ARG A 227 6.45 5.03 12.40
C ARG A 227 6.84 4.92 13.88
N ILE A 228 7.04 6.06 14.53
CA ILE A 228 7.08 6.16 15.99
C ILE A 228 5.87 6.99 16.45
N ALA A 229 5.00 6.41 17.27
CA ALA A 229 3.85 7.11 17.84
C ALA A 229 4.15 7.58 19.27
N ARG A 230 3.79 8.82 19.60
CA ARG A 230 3.91 9.40 20.95
C ARG A 230 2.59 10.02 21.40
N PRO A 231 2.06 9.64 22.56
CA PRO A 231 0.90 10.32 23.12
C PRO A 231 1.31 11.70 23.66
N THR A 232 0.39 12.67 23.61
CA THR A 232 0.62 14.04 24.09
C THR A 232 -0.63 14.64 24.70
N ASN A 233 -0.45 15.59 25.62
CA ASN A 233 -1.50 16.50 26.09
C ASN A 233 -1.38 17.91 25.50
N ASN A 234 -0.45 18.12 24.57
CA ASN A 234 -0.04 19.42 24.02
C ASN A 234 0.00 19.40 22.49
N LEU A 235 -0.93 18.71 21.82
CA LEU A 235 -0.91 18.48 20.37
C LEU A 235 -0.68 19.75 19.55
N ASP A 236 -1.37 20.85 19.87
CA ASP A 236 -1.23 22.14 19.18
C ASP A 236 0.18 22.74 19.30
N LYS A 237 0.84 22.57 20.45
CA LYS A 237 2.22 23.04 20.64
C LYS A 237 3.19 22.19 19.85
N LEU A 238 2.98 20.87 19.79
CA LEU A 238 3.80 19.97 18.99
C LEU A 238 3.64 20.25 17.49
N ILE A 239 2.42 20.52 17.02
CA ILE A 239 2.17 20.99 15.66
C ILE A 239 3.01 22.24 15.37
N ALA A 240 2.95 23.25 16.25
CA ALA A 240 3.73 24.47 16.09
C ALA A 240 5.25 24.21 16.11
N PHE A 241 5.73 23.39 17.04
CA PHE A 241 7.14 23.04 17.19
C PHE A 241 7.67 22.31 15.95
N TYR A 242 7.04 21.21 15.53
CA TYR A 242 7.56 20.36 14.45
C TYR A 242 7.29 20.93 13.05
N GLU A 243 6.13 21.56 12.81
CA GLU A 243 5.81 22.08 11.48
C GLU A 243 6.38 23.48 11.25
N LYS A 244 6.19 24.40 12.20
CA LYS A 244 6.59 25.81 12.03
C LYS A 244 8.00 26.06 12.57
N GLY A 245 8.31 25.50 13.73
CA GLY A 245 9.61 25.62 14.39
C GLY A 245 10.70 24.82 13.66
N LEU A 246 10.49 23.53 13.47
CA LEU A 246 11.48 22.66 12.84
C LEU A 246 11.35 22.65 11.30
N GLY A 247 10.15 22.84 10.77
CA GLY A 247 9.91 22.95 9.32
C GLY A 247 9.50 21.63 8.65
N LEU A 248 9.07 20.63 9.41
CA LEU A 248 8.65 19.34 8.87
C LEU A 248 7.23 19.39 8.29
N LYS A 249 6.93 18.44 7.38
CA LYS A 249 5.64 18.40 6.69
C LYS A 249 4.69 17.42 7.36
N ARG A 250 3.43 17.85 7.52
CA ARG A 250 2.32 16.95 7.85
C ARG A 250 2.03 16.02 6.67
N VAL A 251 1.96 14.73 6.93
CA VAL A 251 1.70 13.66 5.93
C VAL A 251 0.37 12.94 6.15
N GLY A 252 -0.30 13.20 7.28
CA GLY A 252 -1.63 12.69 7.59
C GLY A 252 -2.19 13.33 8.86
N GLU A 253 -3.50 13.27 9.03
CA GLU A 253 -4.21 13.69 10.24
C GLU A 253 -5.56 12.98 10.37
N PHE A 254 -6.06 12.95 11.60
CA PHE A 254 -7.41 12.53 11.93
C PHE A 254 -7.90 13.29 13.18
N TRP A 255 -9.21 13.47 13.26
CA TRP A 255 -9.86 14.22 14.35
C TRP A 255 -11.06 13.43 14.87
N ASN A 256 -11.20 13.33 16.19
CA ASN A 256 -12.24 12.60 16.89
C ASN A 256 -12.44 11.15 16.38
N HIS A 257 -11.35 10.50 15.98
CA HIS A 257 -11.37 9.11 15.54
C HIS A 257 -11.24 8.20 16.75
N GLU A 258 -12.31 7.48 17.09
CA GLU A 258 -12.36 6.59 18.26
C GLU A 258 -11.95 7.26 19.59
N GLY A 259 -12.22 8.56 19.71
CA GLY A 259 -11.88 9.36 20.90
C GLY A 259 -10.49 10.01 20.89
N TYR A 260 -9.77 9.93 19.77
CA TYR A 260 -8.45 10.54 19.58
C TYR A 260 -8.41 11.56 18.45
N ASP A 261 -7.55 12.56 18.65
CA ASP A 261 -7.02 13.41 17.59
C ASP A 261 -5.58 12.98 17.31
N GLY A 262 -5.13 13.12 16.06
CA GLY A 262 -3.75 12.79 15.73
C GLY A 262 -3.24 13.38 14.44
N ILE A 263 -1.93 13.59 14.41
CA ILE A 263 -1.19 14.07 13.24
C ILE A 263 -0.01 13.15 12.96
N MET A 264 0.37 13.04 11.69
CA MET A 264 1.59 12.38 11.25
C MET A 264 2.53 13.40 10.60
N ILE A 265 3.76 13.49 11.09
CA ILE A 265 4.82 14.38 10.60
C ILE A 265 5.92 13.56 9.93
N GLY A 266 6.25 13.90 8.68
CA GLY A 266 7.26 13.20 7.90
C GLY A 266 8.70 13.45 8.34
N LEU A 267 9.55 12.43 8.22
CA LEU A 267 10.97 12.43 8.58
C LEU A 267 11.85 11.90 7.43
N PRO A 268 12.08 12.69 6.37
CA PRO A 268 11.51 14.00 6.05
C PRO A 268 10.24 13.92 5.16
N ASP A 269 9.86 12.71 4.75
CA ASP A 269 8.72 12.43 3.89
C ASP A 269 7.73 11.46 4.57
N SER A 270 6.81 10.87 3.80
CA SER A 270 5.80 9.95 4.35
C SER A 270 6.31 8.55 4.71
N GLN A 271 7.53 8.15 4.34
CA GLN A 271 8.05 6.79 4.54
C GLN A 271 8.41 6.51 6.00
N TYR A 272 8.99 7.49 6.67
CA TYR A 272 9.30 7.49 8.09
C TYR A 272 8.61 8.68 8.71
N HIS A 273 7.83 8.47 9.77
CA HIS A 273 7.11 9.59 10.37
C HIS A 273 6.92 9.42 11.87
N LEU A 274 6.76 10.57 12.52
CA LEU A 274 6.27 10.66 13.89
C LEU A 274 4.76 10.80 13.86
N GLU A 275 4.08 10.05 14.70
CA GLU A 275 2.68 10.28 14.99
C GLU A 275 2.54 10.86 16.39
N PHE A 276 1.75 11.92 16.51
CA PHE A 276 1.32 12.44 17.80
C PHE A 276 -0.17 12.21 17.95
N THR A 277 -0.58 11.59 19.06
CA THR A 277 -1.98 11.30 19.37
C THR A 277 -2.39 11.94 20.68
N GLN A 278 -3.56 12.54 20.73
CA GLN A 278 -4.13 13.14 21.93
C GLN A 278 -5.54 12.59 22.16
N SER A 279 -5.79 12.04 23.35
CA SER A 279 -7.13 11.67 23.80
C SER A 279 -7.91 12.89 24.31
N LYS A 280 -9.24 12.78 24.36
CA LYS A 280 -10.08 13.81 24.99
C LYS A 280 -9.78 14.03 26.47
N GLU A 281 -9.52 12.95 27.20
CA GLU A 281 -9.12 13.01 28.60
C GLU A 281 -7.60 13.15 28.69
N LYS A 282 -7.12 14.07 29.53
CA LYS A 282 -5.69 14.22 29.79
C LYS A 282 -5.19 12.99 30.54
N MET A 283 -4.06 12.46 30.09
CA MET A 283 -3.42 11.29 30.69
C MET A 283 -2.04 11.65 31.21
N GLU A 284 -1.58 10.97 32.25
CA GLU A 284 -0.19 11.04 32.65
C GLU A 284 0.67 10.26 31.63
N HIS A 285 1.76 10.86 31.17
CA HIS A 285 2.67 10.25 30.20
C HIS A 285 4.05 10.06 30.84
N PRO A 286 4.77 8.97 30.48
CA PRO A 286 6.14 8.81 30.95
C PRO A 286 7.02 9.96 30.43
N GLN A 287 7.83 10.52 31.32
CA GLN A 287 8.81 11.54 30.92
C GLN A 287 9.96 10.88 30.14
N PRO A 288 10.41 11.46 29.02
CA PRO A 288 11.56 10.96 28.31
C PRO A 288 12.84 11.13 29.14
N THR A 289 13.83 10.28 28.90
CA THR A 289 15.21 10.55 29.33
C THR A 289 15.85 11.53 28.35
N LYS A 290 16.95 12.18 28.75
CA LYS A 290 17.67 13.08 27.85
C LYS A 290 18.36 12.37 26.68
N GLU A 291 18.39 11.04 26.66
CA GLU A 291 18.96 10.23 25.58
C GLU A 291 17.89 9.64 24.65
N HIS A 292 16.61 9.96 24.84
CA HIS A 292 15.56 9.68 23.85
C HIS A 292 15.57 10.70 22.70
N LEU A 293 16.64 10.65 21.91
CA LEU A 293 16.94 11.67 20.92
C LEU A 293 16.27 11.40 19.57
N LEU A 294 15.68 12.45 19.02
CA LEU A 294 15.39 12.51 17.59
C LEU A 294 16.48 13.35 16.89
N VAL A 295 17.35 12.68 16.14
CA VAL A 295 18.55 13.29 15.57
C VAL A 295 18.34 13.64 14.10
N PHE A 296 18.54 14.90 13.76
CA PHE A 296 18.58 15.42 12.39
C PHE A 296 20.01 15.78 12.01
N TYR A 297 20.52 15.11 10.99
CA TYR A 297 21.82 15.43 10.41
C TYR A 297 21.65 16.56 9.38
N VAL A 298 22.19 17.73 9.69
CA VAL A 298 22.10 18.94 8.86
C VAL A 298 23.51 19.36 8.47
N ALA A 299 23.92 19.00 7.25
CA ALA A 299 25.28 19.23 6.77
C ALA A 299 25.65 20.72 6.69
N ASP A 300 24.71 21.59 6.31
CA ASP A 300 24.91 23.04 6.27
C ASP A 300 24.70 23.64 7.67
N ARG A 301 25.78 24.20 8.23
CA ARG A 301 25.75 24.83 9.55
C ARG A 301 24.84 26.05 9.61
N LEU A 302 24.79 26.87 8.55
CA LEU A 302 23.96 28.07 8.55
C LEU A 302 22.46 27.71 8.54
N GLU A 303 22.08 26.69 7.80
CA GLU A 303 20.69 26.19 7.81
C GLU A 303 20.33 25.55 9.17
N ARG A 304 21.26 24.80 9.78
CA ARG A 304 21.09 24.28 11.14
C ARG A 304 20.83 25.42 12.15
N ASP A 305 21.67 26.46 12.11
CA ASP A 305 21.59 27.57 13.06
C ASP A 305 20.29 28.37 12.88
N LYS A 306 19.82 28.58 11.65
CA LYS A 306 18.50 29.19 11.37
C LYS A 306 17.34 28.40 11.97
N ILE A 307 17.41 27.07 11.95
CA ILE A 307 16.39 26.21 12.56
C ILE A 307 16.39 26.41 14.08
N ALA A 308 17.57 26.39 14.71
CA ALA A 308 17.71 26.61 16.14
C ALA A 308 17.21 28.00 16.57
N GLU A 309 17.57 29.06 15.83
CA GLU A 309 17.09 30.42 16.07
C GLU A 309 15.56 30.52 15.93
N ARG A 310 14.98 29.83 14.94
CA ARG A 310 13.52 29.78 14.75
C ARG A 310 12.83 29.08 15.92
N LEU A 311 13.38 27.98 16.43
CA LEU A 311 12.85 27.29 17.62
C LEU A 311 12.99 28.15 18.89
N ALA A 312 14.11 28.84 19.05
CA ALA A 312 14.32 29.79 20.14
C ALA A 312 13.30 30.94 20.12
N ALA A 313 12.94 31.45 18.93
CA ALA A 313 11.89 32.46 18.77
C ALA A 313 10.48 31.96 19.17
N PHE A 314 10.25 30.64 19.15
CA PHE A 314 9.05 30.00 19.68
C PHE A 314 9.14 29.70 21.19
N GLY A 315 10.27 30.02 21.83
CA GLY A 315 10.51 29.81 23.27
C GLY A 315 11.24 28.51 23.60
N TYR A 316 11.73 27.77 22.61
CA TYR A 316 12.44 26.50 22.80
C TYR A 316 13.95 26.71 22.65
N MET A 317 14.64 26.84 23.77
CA MET A 317 16.06 27.16 23.82
C MET A 317 16.93 25.89 23.76
N GLU A 318 18.19 26.07 23.40
CA GLU A 318 19.20 25.01 23.49
C GLU A 318 19.36 24.53 24.94
N THR A 319 19.50 23.21 25.10
CA THR A 319 19.78 22.54 26.36
C THR A 319 21.08 21.75 26.27
N GLU A 320 21.78 21.60 27.40
CA GLU A 320 22.99 20.79 27.46
C GLU A 320 22.66 19.30 27.28
N PRO A 321 23.29 18.61 26.29
CA PRO A 321 23.06 17.18 26.07
C PRO A 321 23.67 16.34 27.20
N GLU A 322 23.03 15.20 27.51
CA GLU A 322 23.56 14.26 28.50
C GLU A 322 24.79 13.53 27.98
N ASN A 323 24.77 13.03 26.74
CA ASN A 323 25.95 12.53 26.07
C ASN A 323 26.76 13.68 25.41
N PRO A 324 28.02 13.95 25.84
CA PRO A 324 28.84 15.05 25.33
C PRO A 324 29.17 14.96 23.84
N TYR A 325 28.96 13.80 23.20
CA TYR A 325 29.07 13.65 21.75
C TYR A 325 28.18 14.65 21.01
N TRP A 326 26.95 14.87 21.49
CA TRP A 326 25.98 15.74 20.83
C TRP A 326 26.34 17.23 20.94
N GLY A 327 27.16 17.62 21.92
CA GLY A 327 27.71 18.98 22.00
C GLY A 327 28.81 19.25 20.95
N ARG A 328 29.30 18.23 20.24
CA ARG A 328 30.37 18.37 19.23
C ARG A 328 29.78 18.80 17.89
N GLY A 329 29.26 20.01 17.83
CA GLY A 329 28.63 20.54 16.62
C GLY A 329 27.17 20.13 16.45
N GLY A 330 26.52 19.65 17.52
CA GLY A 330 25.06 19.57 17.60
C GLY A 330 24.48 20.69 18.46
N ILE A 331 23.19 20.96 18.26
CA ILE A 331 22.36 21.80 19.11
C ILE A 331 21.21 20.91 19.60
N THR A 332 21.03 20.80 20.92
CA THR A 332 19.96 19.97 21.52
C THR A 332 18.84 20.87 22.00
N ILE A 333 17.59 20.57 21.67
CA ILE A 333 16.41 21.35 22.05
C ILE A 333 15.29 20.40 22.48
N GLU A 334 14.65 20.68 23.61
CA GLU A 334 13.50 19.90 24.08
C GLU A 334 12.20 20.36 23.40
N ASP A 335 11.39 19.40 22.95
CA ASP A 335 10.06 19.67 22.43
C ASP A 335 9.04 19.99 23.56
N PRO A 336 7.79 20.38 23.24
CA PRO A 336 6.77 20.73 24.23
C PRO A 336 6.47 19.66 25.30
N ASP A 337 6.79 18.40 25.02
CA ASP A 337 6.61 17.27 25.94
C ASP A 337 7.93 16.83 26.58
N GLY A 338 9.02 17.56 26.35
CA GLY A 338 10.34 17.32 26.93
C GLY A 338 11.20 16.34 26.13
N TRP A 339 10.77 15.90 24.93
CA TRP A 339 11.57 14.98 24.12
C TRP A 339 12.69 15.75 23.41
N PRO A 340 13.97 15.41 23.61
CA PRO A 340 15.03 16.16 22.96
C PRO A 340 15.15 15.83 21.48
N ILE A 341 15.31 16.86 20.66
CA ILE A 341 15.81 16.75 19.29
C ILE A 341 17.26 17.21 19.25
N VAL A 342 18.05 16.65 18.33
CA VAL A 342 19.43 17.11 18.07
C VAL A 342 19.55 17.53 16.62
N LEU A 343 20.01 18.76 16.39
CA LEU A 343 20.39 19.26 15.08
C LEU A 343 21.92 19.11 14.94
N MET A 344 22.38 17.98 14.38
CA MET A 344 23.80 17.64 14.31
C MET A 344 24.44 18.11 13.01
N ASN A 345 25.53 18.87 13.08
CA ASN A 345 26.22 19.37 11.89
C ASN A 345 27.19 18.35 11.27
N THR A 346 26.64 17.39 10.52
CA THR A 346 27.38 16.41 9.73
C THR A 346 26.46 15.87 8.62
N PRO A 347 26.98 15.34 7.49
CA PRO A 347 26.16 14.69 6.46
C PRO A 347 25.42 13.42 6.91
N GLY A 348 25.68 12.90 8.11
CA GLY A 348 25.08 11.67 8.62
C GLY A 348 26.08 10.52 8.68
N ILE A 349 25.56 9.29 8.76
CA ILE A 349 26.34 8.04 8.82
C ILE A 349 26.53 7.48 7.41
#